data_AF-A0A1J3HQK4-F1
#
_entry.id   AF-A0A1J3HQK4-F1
#
_cell.length_a   1.000
_cell.length_b   1.000
_cell.length_c   1.000
_cell.angle_alpha   90.00
_cell.angle_beta   90.00
_cell.angle_gamma   90.00
#
_symmetry.space_group_name_H-M   'P 1'
#
loop_
_entity.id
_entity.type
_entity.pdbx_description
1 polymer ?
#
loop_
_entity_poly.entity_id
_entity_poly.type
_entity_poly.pdbx_seq_one_letter_code
_entity_poly.pdbx_strand_id
1 'polypeptide(L)'
;LNQERNQSGGRFVLIKRPEEGLLAGLWEFPSVILEEEADFETRRNAIDVYLKETFHVEAKKTCSIVSRRELGEFVHIFTHIRRKIYVELLVVQLTEGETDELFKDHAKDNLTWKCVNSDVLSTMGLTSAVRKVYSMVEAHKQGISVVAQPQVSLNRRVISRKRRIP
;
A
#
# COMPACT_ATOMS: atom_id res chain seq x y z
N LEU A 1 -25.32 4.72 15.95
CA LEU A 1 -24.32 4.13 15.04
C LEU A 1 -24.21 5.00 13.79
N ASN A 2 -23.28 5.95 13.77
CA ASN A 2 -22.88 6.72 12.58
C ASN A 2 -21.70 7.60 13.01
N GLN A 3 -20.51 7.02 13.08
CA GLN A 3 -19.30 7.72 13.52
C GLN A 3 -18.11 7.35 12.62
N GLU A 4 -18.35 7.32 11.31
CA GLU A 4 -17.30 7.23 10.28
C GLU A 4 -17.39 8.42 9.30
N ARG A 5 -17.90 9.55 9.77
CA ARG A 5 -17.98 10.77 8.95
C ARG A 5 -17.20 11.90 9.62
N ASN A 6 -15.97 12.07 9.16
CA ASN A 6 -15.19 13.32 9.17
C ASN A 6 -14.80 13.92 10.53
N GLN A 7 -14.03 13.23 11.39
CA GLN A 7 -13.29 13.92 12.45
C GLN A 7 -11.87 13.33 12.59
N SER A 8 -10.89 14.12 12.13
CA SER A 8 -9.48 13.82 11.82
C SER A 8 -9.23 12.98 10.56
N GLY A 9 -8.72 13.61 9.50
CA GLY A 9 -8.31 12.93 8.26
C GLY A 9 -7.18 11.96 8.54
N GLY A 10 -7.50 10.66 8.59
CA GLY A 10 -6.51 9.60 8.79
C GLY A 10 -5.33 9.74 7.83
N ARG A 11 -4.12 9.50 8.36
CA ARG A 11 -2.87 9.58 7.60
C ARG A 11 -2.41 8.19 7.18
N PHE A 12 -1.73 8.13 6.04
CA PHE A 12 -1.08 6.93 5.53
C PHE A 12 0.39 6.97 5.86
N VAL A 13 0.90 5.87 6.39
CA VAL A 13 2.34 5.65 6.58
C VAL A 13 2.95 5.18 5.25
N LEU A 14 4.04 5.81 4.84
CA LEU A 14 4.85 5.41 3.71
C LEU A 14 6.30 5.27 4.13
N ILE A 15 7.00 4.30 3.56
CA ILE A 15 8.44 4.13 3.67
C ILE A 15 9.11 4.52 2.35
N LYS A 16 10.30 5.10 2.42
CA LYS A 16 11.13 5.42 1.27
C LYS A 16 12.03 4.23 0.98
N ARG A 17 12.07 3.78 -0.27
CA ARG A 17 13.08 2.82 -0.72
C ARG A 17 14.48 3.42 -0.61
N PRO A 18 15.54 2.60 -0.48
CA PRO A 18 16.92 3.07 -0.51
C PRO A 18 17.19 4.00 -1.70
N GLU A 19 18.16 4.90 -1.56
CA GLU A 19 18.52 5.87 -2.63
C GLU A 19 19.19 5.19 -3.84
N GLU A 20 19.51 3.91 -3.74
CA GLU A 20 20.13 3.13 -4.80
C GLU A 20 19.27 1.93 -5.22
N GLY A 21 19.47 1.47 -6.45
CA GLY A 21 18.79 0.30 -7.00
C GLY A 21 17.48 0.59 -7.75
N LEU A 22 16.75 -0.47 -8.07
CA LEU A 22 15.51 -0.36 -8.84
C LEU A 22 14.40 0.28 -7.98
N LEU A 23 13.74 1.30 -8.56
CA LEU A 23 12.74 2.13 -7.87
C LEU A 23 13.32 2.92 -6.68
N ALA A 24 14.61 3.24 -6.73
CA ALA A 24 15.30 4.01 -5.70
C ALA A 24 14.56 5.29 -5.31
N GLY A 25 14.54 5.58 -4.02
CA GLY A 25 13.96 6.80 -3.44
C GLY A 25 12.44 6.95 -3.59
N LEU A 26 11.74 5.99 -4.22
CA LEU A 26 10.28 6.02 -4.30
C LEU A 26 9.63 5.60 -2.98
N TRP A 27 8.41 6.11 -2.79
CA TRP A 27 7.61 5.83 -1.60
C TRP A 27 6.70 4.63 -1.82
N GLU A 28 6.63 3.74 -0.84
CA GLU A 28 5.77 2.56 -0.82
C GLU A 28 5.08 2.37 0.52
N PHE A 29 4.00 1.58 0.53
CA PHE A 29 3.37 1.17 1.78
C PHE A 29 4.25 0.14 2.51
N PRO A 30 4.26 0.16 3.86
CA PRO A 30 4.75 -0.95 4.69
C PRO A 30 4.34 -2.32 4.12
N SER A 31 5.32 -3.18 3.81
CA SER A 31 5.05 -4.52 3.28
C SER A 31 6.17 -5.50 3.64
N VAL A 32 5.82 -6.78 3.72
CA VAL A 32 6.76 -7.89 3.92
C VAL A 32 6.77 -8.76 2.66
N ILE A 33 7.97 -9.17 2.24
CA ILE A 33 8.14 -10.13 1.15
C ILE A 33 8.11 -11.53 1.75
N LEU A 34 7.29 -12.41 1.19
CA LEU A 34 7.20 -13.81 1.58
C LEU A 34 7.79 -14.66 0.45
N GLU A 35 8.57 -15.68 0.80
CA GLU A 35 9.22 -16.57 -0.16
C GLU A 35 8.22 -17.51 -0.85
N GLU A 36 7.19 -17.93 -0.13
CA GLU A 36 6.14 -18.82 -0.60
C GLU A 36 4.74 -18.23 -0.39
N GLU A 37 3.74 -18.83 -1.04
CA GLU A 37 2.34 -18.46 -0.83
C GLU A 37 1.93 -18.84 0.59
N ALA A 38 1.67 -17.82 1.41
CA ALA A 38 1.33 -17.99 2.81
C ALA A 38 -0.18 -17.80 3.02
N ASP A 39 -0.75 -18.51 4.00
CA ASP A 39 -2.12 -18.28 4.42
C ASP A 39 -2.31 -16.92 5.11
N PHE A 40 -3.56 -16.59 5.37
CA PHE A 40 -3.95 -15.32 5.97
C PHE A 40 -3.30 -15.06 7.33
N GLU A 41 -3.22 -16.06 8.21
CA GLU A 41 -2.67 -15.90 9.56
C GLU A 41 -1.17 -15.65 9.52
N THR A 42 -0.45 -16.37 8.66
CA THR A 42 0.98 -16.22 8.43
C THR A 42 1.30 -14.84 7.86
N ARG A 43 0.56 -14.39 6.84
CA ARG A 43 0.71 -13.03 6.27
C ARG A 43 0.50 -11.96 7.34
N ARG A 44 -0.54 -12.14 8.16
CA ARG A 44 -0.91 -11.21 9.23
C ARG A 44 0.15 -11.15 10.33
N ASN A 45 0.66 -12.29 10.76
CA ASN A 45 1.72 -12.35 11.75
C ASN A 45 3.00 -11.66 11.26
N ALA A 46 3.41 -11.94 10.02
CA ALA A 46 4.61 -11.35 9.42
C ALA A 46 4.54 -9.82 9.38
N ILE A 47 3.41 -9.24 8.96
CA ILE A 47 3.25 -7.78 8.96
C ILE A 47 3.16 -7.20 10.38
N ASP A 48 2.58 -7.93 11.35
CA ASP A 48 2.52 -7.47 12.74
C ASP A 48 3.90 -7.41 13.40
N VAL A 49 4.75 -8.42 13.14
CA VAL A 49 6.16 -8.42 13.57
C VAL A 49 6.89 -7.23 12.94
N TYR A 50 6.76 -7.04 11.62
CA TYR A 50 7.39 -5.92 10.92
C TYR A 50 6.96 -4.56 11.47
N LEU A 51 5.65 -4.35 11.70
CA LEU A 51 5.13 -3.09 12.21
C LEU A 51 5.60 -2.81 13.65
N LYS A 52 5.70 -3.85 14.48
CA LYS A 52 6.24 -3.74 15.83
C LYS A 52 7.72 -3.38 15.83
N GLU A 53 8.55 -4.05 15.03
CA GLU A 53 10.00 -3.83 15.00
C GLU A 53 10.37 -2.48 14.38
N THR A 54 9.60 -2.07 13.37
CA THR A 54 9.89 -0.90 12.54
C THR A 54 9.29 0.38 13.11
N PHE A 55 8.04 0.31 13.57
CA PHE A 55 7.24 1.47 13.99
C PHE A 55 6.82 1.40 15.45
N HIS A 56 7.26 0.39 16.22
CA HIS A 56 6.79 0.17 17.60
C HIS A 56 5.26 0.14 17.73
N VAL A 57 4.55 -0.22 16.65
CA VAL A 57 3.09 -0.32 16.63
C VAL A 57 2.72 -1.67 17.21
N GLU A 58 2.32 -1.68 18.48
CA GLU A 58 1.92 -2.87 19.23
C GLU A 58 0.54 -2.65 19.84
N ALA A 59 -0.41 -3.50 19.44
CA ALA A 59 -1.79 -3.42 19.89
C ALA A 59 -1.88 -3.49 21.42
N LYS A 60 -2.71 -2.61 22.00
CA LYS A 60 -2.94 -2.45 23.45
C LYS A 60 -1.75 -1.87 24.24
N LYS A 61 -0.62 -1.57 23.60
CA LYS A 61 0.50 -0.87 24.23
C LYS A 61 0.64 0.53 23.68
N THR A 62 0.98 0.65 22.40
CA THR A 62 1.25 1.94 21.74
C THR A 62 0.10 2.38 20.83
N CYS A 63 -0.82 1.47 20.50
CA CYS A 63 -2.00 1.77 19.71
C CYS A 63 -3.21 0.90 20.04
N SER A 64 -4.41 1.39 19.74
CA SER A 64 -5.62 0.59 19.61
C SER A 64 -5.91 0.32 18.12
N ILE A 65 -6.35 -0.90 17.81
CA ILE A 65 -6.78 -1.25 16.46
C ILE A 65 -8.23 -0.79 16.30
N VAL A 66 -8.46 0.16 15.40
CA VAL A 66 -9.80 0.66 15.06
C VAL A 66 -10.48 -0.28 14.08
N SER A 67 -9.76 -0.68 13.03
CA SER A 67 -10.24 -1.67 12.08
C SER A 67 -9.10 -2.37 11.37
N ARG A 68 -9.33 -3.61 10.93
CA ARG A 68 -8.39 -4.38 10.11
C ARG A 68 -9.18 -5.19 9.09
N ARG A 69 -8.89 -5.01 7.79
CA ARG A 69 -9.66 -5.63 6.70
C ARG A 69 -8.75 -6.10 5.57
N GLU A 70 -8.97 -7.32 5.10
CA GLU A 70 -8.39 -7.79 3.85
C GLU A 70 -9.18 -7.19 2.68
N LEU A 71 -8.47 -6.47 1.81
CA LEU A 71 -9.06 -5.81 0.64
C LEU A 71 -8.93 -6.67 -0.63
N GLY A 72 -8.25 -7.80 -0.54
CA GLY A 72 -8.03 -8.75 -1.62
C GLY A 72 -6.58 -8.77 -2.10
N GLU A 73 -6.38 -9.26 -3.31
CA GLU A 73 -5.06 -9.50 -3.88
C GLU A 73 -4.99 -9.07 -5.35
N PHE A 74 -3.80 -8.81 -5.84
CA PHE A 74 -3.55 -8.64 -7.27
C PHE A 74 -2.14 -9.04 -7.68
N VAL A 75 -1.98 -9.35 -8.96
CA VAL A 75 -0.65 -9.58 -9.54
C VAL A 75 -0.11 -8.28 -10.12
N HIS A 76 1.10 -7.91 -9.69
CA HIS A 76 1.89 -6.85 -10.30
C HIS A 76 3.00 -7.47 -11.16
N ILE A 77 3.04 -7.07 -12.43
CA ILE A 77 4.00 -7.59 -13.40
C ILE A 77 4.99 -6.47 -13.73
N PHE A 78 6.25 -6.69 -13.39
CA PHE A 78 7.40 -5.99 -13.93
C PHE A 78 7.88 -6.70 -15.19
N THR A 79 8.79 -6.07 -15.95
CA THR A 79 9.34 -6.64 -17.19
C THR A 79 9.86 -8.07 -17.04
N HIS A 80 10.41 -8.42 -15.88
CA HIS A 80 11.05 -9.71 -15.63
C HIS A 80 10.54 -10.42 -14.37
N ILE A 81 9.61 -9.84 -13.62
CA ILE A 81 9.14 -10.39 -12.33
C ILE A 81 7.63 -10.26 -12.22
N ARG A 82 6.97 -11.35 -11.83
CA ARG A 82 5.55 -11.39 -11.48
C ARG A 82 5.42 -11.53 -9.96
N ARG A 83 4.81 -10.54 -9.31
CA ARG A 83 4.59 -10.55 -7.85
C ARG A 83 3.09 -10.59 -7.54
N LYS A 84 2.67 -11.52 -6.70
CA LYS A 84 1.34 -11.53 -6.09
C LYS A 84 1.39 -10.65 -4.84
N ILE A 85 0.46 -9.70 -4.73
CA ILE A 85 0.38 -8.72 -3.66
C ILE A 85 -0.96 -8.93 -2.95
N TYR A 86 -0.89 -9.15 -1.64
CA TYR A 86 -2.05 -9.18 -0.74
C TYR A 86 -2.20 -7.81 -0.09
N VAL A 87 -3.43 -7.29 -0.06
CA VAL A 87 -3.72 -5.94 0.43
C VAL A 87 -4.55 -6.04 1.70
N GLU A 88 -4.02 -5.46 2.77
CA GLU A 88 -4.70 -5.31 4.04
C GLU A 88 -4.74 -3.83 4.43
N LEU A 89 -5.90 -3.38 4.90
CA LEU A 89 -6.05 -2.06 5.52
C LEU A 89 -6.10 -2.24 7.04
N LEU A 90 -5.09 -1.72 7.71
CA LEU A 90 -5.02 -1.62 9.16
C LEU A 90 -5.14 -0.15 9.57
N VAL A 91 -6.20 0.17 10.32
CA VAL A 91 -6.42 1.49 10.90
C VAL A 91 -6.19 1.39 12.39
N VAL A 92 -5.20 2.14 12.87
CA VAL A 92 -4.87 2.22 14.29
C VAL A 92 -5.05 3.64 14.81
N GLN A 93 -5.36 3.75 16.08
CA GLN A 93 -5.30 4.99 16.83
C GLN A 93 -4.15 4.89 17.82
N LEU A 94 -3.14 5.74 17.66
CA LEU A 94 -2.00 5.79 18.58
C LEU A 94 -2.46 6.34 19.93
N THR A 95 -1.85 5.85 21.01
CA THR A 95 -2.07 6.41 22.35
C THR A 95 -1.46 7.81 22.45
N GLU A 96 -1.99 8.65 23.35
CA GLU A 96 -1.46 10.00 23.59
C GLU A 96 0.03 9.93 23.99
N GLY A 97 0.87 10.79 23.40
CA GLY A 97 2.33 10.78 23.58
C GLY A 97 3.09 9.99 22.51
N GLU A 98 2.60 8.81 22.11
CA GLU A 98 3.26 7.94 21.11
C GLU A 98 3.24 8.52 19.69
N THR A 99 2.23 9.37 19.41
CA THR A 99 2.12 10.06 18.13
C THR A 99 3.39 10.89 17.88
N ASP A 100 3.79 11.68 18.86
CA ASP A 100 4.94 12.58 18.73
C ASP A 100 6.27 11.80 18.72
N GLU A 101 6.40 10.73 19.50
CA GLU A 101 7.62 9.91 19.53
C GLU A 101 7.83 9.13 18.24
N LEU A 102 6.75 8.56 17.68
CA LEU A 102 6.80 7.91 16.39
C LEU A 102 7.26 8.92 15.32
N PHE A 103 6.70 10.13 15.28
CA PHE A 103 7.06 11.13 14.27
C PHE A 103 8.35 11.92 14.55
N LYS A 104 8.98 11.79 15.72
CA LYS A 104 10.23 12.50 16.07
C LYS A 104 11.48 11.73 15.69
N ASP A 105 11.42 10.39 15.65
CA ASP A 105 12.60 9.56 15.44
C ASP A 105 12.86 9.32 13.95
N HIS A 106 13.44 10.34 13.29
CA HIS A 106 13.95 10.20 11.95
C HIS A 106 15.26 9.40 11.98
N ALA A 107 15.20 8.22 11.37
CA ALA A 107 16.30 7.31 11.04
C ALA A 107 16.80 6.40 12.19
N LYS A 108 16.11 5.27 12.38
CA LYS A 108 16.83 4.01 12.63
C LYS A 108 17.66 3.69 11.38
N ASP A 109 18.90 4.16 11.37
CA ASP A 109 20.07 3.96 10.49
C ASP A 109 19.94 3.75 8.97
N ASN A 110 18.77 3.54 8.36
CA ASN A 110 18.54 3.51 6.90
C ASN A 110 17.06 3.65 6.49
N LEU A 111 16.11 3.61 7.43
CA LEU A 111 14.68 3.64 7.08
C LEU A 111 14.11 5.05 7.20
N THR A 112 13.85 5.66 6.05
CA THR A 112 13.12 6.93 5.96
C THR A 112 11.64 6.65 5.78
N TRP A 113 10.78 7.25 6.59
CA TRP A 113 9.34 7.07 6.50
C TRP A 113 8.60 8.40 6.76
N LYS A 114 7.32 8.48 6.36
CA LYS A 114 6.47 9.66 6.62
C LYS A 114 5.00 9.31 6.69
N CYS A 115 4.23 10.19 7.33
CA CYS A 115 2.77 10.17 7.30
C CYS A 115 2.23 11.24 6.35
N VAL A 116 1.32 10.85 5.46
CA VAL A 116 0.69 11.75 4.49
C VAL A 116 -0.82 11.64 4.52
N ASN A 117 -1.51 12.76 4.32
CA ASN A 117 -2.95 12.76 4.11
C ASN A 117 -3.30 12.19 2.73
N SER A 118 -4.57 11.86 2.54
CA SER A 118 -5.15 11.35 1.29
C SER A 118 -4.90 12.27 0.08
N ASP A 119 -5.01 13.59 0.26
CA ASP A 119 -4.77 14.60 -0.78
C ASP A 119 -3.31 14.58 -1.27
N VAL A 120 -2.35 14.62 -0.34
CA VAL A 120 -0.91 14.50 -0.67
C VAL A 120 -0.63 13.16 -1.35
N LEU A 121 -1.13 12.05 -0.79
CA LEU A 121 -0.90 10.72 -1.34
C LEU A 121 -1.39 10.61 -2.80
N SER A 122 -2.53 11.22 -3.13
CA SER A 122 -3.11 11.19 -4.48
C SER A 122 -2.28 11.92 -5.55
N THR A 123 -1.47 12.90 -5.14
CA THR A 123 -0.66 13.74 -6.04
C THR A 123 0.82 13.31 -6.08
N MET A 124 1.26 12.41 -5.19
CA MET A 124 2.63 11.92 -5.15
C MET A 124 3.01 11.07 -6.37
N GLY A 125 4.29 11.16 -6.76
CA GLY A 125 4.93 10.29 -7.75
C GLY A 125 5.10 8.85 -7.23
N LEU A 126 3.99 8.11 -7.12
CA LEU A 126 3.96 6.73 -6.62
C LEU A 126 4.18 5.71 -7.76
N THR A 127 4.47 4.46 -7.42
CA THR A 127 4.47 3.37 -8.40
C THR A 127 3.04 2.95 -8.76
N SER A 128 2.86 2.22 -9.87
CA SER A 128 1.54 1.71 -10.27
C SER A 128 0.97 0.71 -9.27
N ALA A 129 1.81 -0.12 -8.63
CA ALA A 129 1.39 -1.01 -7.56
C ALA A 129 0.84 -0.23 -6.35
N VAL A 130 1.56 0.80 -5.89
CA VAL A 130 1.12 1.63 -4.76
C VAL A 130 -0.17 2.38 -5.09
N ARG A 131 -0.29 2.94 -6.30
CA ARG A 131 -1.56 3.55 -6.76
C ARG A 131 -2.72 2.57 -6.74
N LYS A 132 -2.49 1.33 -7.18
CA LYS A 132 -3.53 0.29 -7.17
C LYS A 132 -3.98 -0.07 -5.76
N VAL A 133 -3.05 -0.22 -4.81
CA VAL A 133 -3.36 -0.43 -3.39
C VAL A 133 -4.21 0.73 -2.87
N TYR A 134 -3.81 1.97 -3.15
CA TYR A 134 -4.57 3.15 -2.71
C TYR A 134 -5.99 3.18 -3.30
N SER A 135 -6.17 2.84 -4.58
CA SER A 135 -7.51 2.72 -5.18
C SER A 135 -8.38 1.66 -4.50
N MET A 136 -7.81 0.54 -4.06
CA MET A 136 -8.55 -0.49 -3.30
C MET A 136 -9.01 0.03 -1.94
N VAL A 137 -8.19 0.82 -1.27
CA VAL A 137 -8.57 1.49 0.00
C VAL A 137 -9.69 2.50 -0.23
N GLU A 138 -9.59 3.34 -1.25
CA GLU A 138 -10.61 4.35 -1.55
C GLU A 138 -11.96 3.72 -1.92
N ALA A 139 -11.94 2.64 -2.70
CA ALA A 139 -13.15 1.89 -3.01
C ALA A 139 -13.77 1.26 -1.76
N HIS A 140 -12.96 0.68 -0.86
CA HIS A 140 -13.43 0.15 0.42
C HIS A 140 -14.13 1.23 1.26
N LYS A 141 -13.54 2.43 1.38
CA LYS A 141 -14.15 3.57 2.09
C LYS A 141 -15.49 4.02 1.50
N GLN A 142 -15.66 3.87 0.19
CA GLN A 142 -16.92 4.19 -0.51
C GLN A 142 -17.95 3.05 -0.45
N GLY A 143 -17.62 1.93 0.23
CA GLY A 143 -18.48 0.74 0.27
C GLY A 143 -18.50 -0.04 -1.05
N ILE A 144 -17.54 0.20 -1.94
CA ILE A 144 -17.42 -0.43 -3.25
C ILE A 144 -16.43 -1.60 -3.14
N SER A 145 -16.91 -2.83 -3.31
CA SER A 145 -16.04 -4.00 -3.48
C SER A 145 -15.43 -3.98 -4.88
N VAL A 146 -14.11 -3.75 -4.98
CA VAL A 146 -13.39 -3.82 -6.26
C VAL A 146 -13.13 -5.27 -6.60
N VAL A 147 -13.91 -5.80 -7.55
CA VAL A 147 -13.59 -7.08 -8.20
C VAL A 147 -12.36 -6.86 -9.07
N ALA A 148 -11.36 -7.74 -8.94
CA ALA A 148 -10.16 -7.73 -9.77
C ALA A 148 -10.55 -7.78 -11.26
N GLN A 149 -10.22 -6.72 -12.01
CA GLN A 149 -10.46 -6.72 -13.46
C GLN A 149 -9.49 -7.67 -14.18
N PRO A 150 -9.96 -8.44 -15.18
CA PRO A 150 -9.11 -9.16 -16.11
C PRO A 150 -8.30 -8.16 -16.96
N GLN A 151 -7.06 -8.55 -17.26
CA GLN A 151 -6.14 -7.80 -18.11
C GLN A 151 -6.79 -7.52 -19.48
N VAL A 152 -6.98 -6.24 -19.82
CA VAL A 152 -7.30 -5.85 -21.20
C VAL A 152 -6.03 -6.03 -22.02
N SER A 153 -5.99 -7.08 -22.85
CA SER A 153 -4.98 -7.25 -23.89
C SER A 153 -5.11 -6.10 -24.89
N LEU A 154 -4.05 -5.29 -24.97
CA LEU A 154 -3.86 -4.32 -26.05
C LEU A 154 -3.67 -5.07 -27.38
N ASN A 155 -4.78 -5.37 -28.05
CA ASN A 155 -4.73 -5.82 -29.44
C ASN A 155 -4.30 -4.65 -30.34
N ARG A 156 -3.00 -4.63 -30.66
CA ARG A 156 -2.40 -3.74 -31.65
C ARG A 156 -2.99 -4.08 -33.02
N ARG A 157 -3.96 -3.29 -33.52
CA ARG A 157 -4.48 -3.41 -34.89
C ARG A 157 -3.34 -3.14 -35.88
N VAL A 158 -2.92 -4.17 -36.60
CA VAL A 158 -2.06 -4.04 -37.78
C VAL A 158 -2.91 -3.48 -38.92
N ILE A 159 -2.66 -2.23 -39.31
CA ILE A 159 -3.27 -1.61 -40.49
C ILE A 159 -2.50 -2.11 -41.72
N SER A 160 -3.08 -3.07 -42.45
CA SER A 160 -2.61 -3.47 -43.77
C SER A 160 -3.04 -2.44 -44.80
N ARG A 161 -2.09 -1.58 -45.24
CA ARG A 161 -2.30 -0.68 -46.39
C ARG A 161 -2.13 -1.47 -47.69
N LYS A 162 -3.25 -1.84 -48.33
CA LYS A 162 -3.27 -2.30 -49.73
C LYS A 162 -2.93 -1.11 -50.63
N ARG A 163 -1.75 -1.13 -51.26
CA ARG A 163 -1.42 -0.24 -52.39
C ARG A 163 -2.18 -0.75 -53.63
N ARG A 164 -2.99 0.11 -54.22
CA ARG A 164 -3.58 -0.07 -55.56
C ARG A 164 -2.70 0.74 -56.52
N ILE A 165 -2.02 0.06 -57.43
CA ILE A 165 -1.27 0.69 -58.53
C ILE A 165 -2.20 0.67 -59.76
N PRO A 166 -2.29 1.75 -60.55
CA PRO A 166 -3.04 1.77 -61.81
C PRO A 166 -2.42 0.87 -62.88
#